data_AF-A0A453Q0P5-F1
#
_entry.id   AF-A0A453Q0P5-F1
#
_cell.length_a   1.000
_cell.length_b   1.000
_cell.length_c   1.000
_cell.angle_alpha   90.00
_cell.angle_beta   90.00
_cell.angle_gamma   90.00
#
_symmetry.space_group_name_H-M   'P 1'
#
loop_
_entity.id
_entity.type
_entity.pdbx_description
1 polymer ?
#
loop_
_entity_poly.entity_id
_entity_poly.type
_entity_poly.pdbx_seq_one_letter_code
_entity_poly.pdbx_strand_id
1 'polypeptide(L)' 'MEGKVILLCLMVLVQLGNSIDDHCEMRTILSSPKCTGSTCQTACQKIWGPDVKRADCRVVDHHKYCDCIICY' A
#
# COMPACT_ATOMS: atom_id res chain seq x y z
N MET A 1 11.08 -39.19 -2.42
CA MET A 1 10.38 -38.93 -1.15
C MET A 1 11.11 -37.77 -0.50
N GLU A 2 10.81 -36.53 -0.89
CA GLU A 2 9.81 -35.64 -0.26
C GLU A 2 10.24 -35.25 1.17
N GLY A 3 10.38 -33.99 1.59
CA GLY A 3 10.04 -32.68 1.02
C GLY A 3 11.05 -31.60 1.47
N LYS A 4 11.23 -30.48 0.76
CA LYS A 4 10.26 -29.38 0.62
C LYS A 4 9.63 -29.07 2.00
N VAL A 5 9.82 -27.91 2.61
CA VAL A 5 9.60 -26.57 2.05
C VAL A 5 10.51 -25.58 2.76
N ILE A 6 11.30 -24.86 1.96
CA ILE A 6 12.05 -23.67 2.37
C ILE A 6 11.01 -22.61 2.78
N LEU A 7 11.00 -22.23 4.05
CA LEU A 7 10.11 -21.21 4.61
C LEU A 7 10.57 -19.81 4.20
N LEU A 8 10.54 -19.52 2.90
CA LEU A 8 10.71 -18.20 2.30
C LEU A 8 9.33 -17.51 2.27
N CYS A 9 8.89 -16.98 3.41
CA CYS A 9 7.78 -16.03 3.48
C CYS A 9 8.24 -14.68 4.07
N LEU A 10 9.47 -14.30 3.74
CA LEU A 10 9.96 -12.93 3.82
C LEU A 10 10.05 -12.44 2.38
N MET A 11 9.61 -11.20 2.14
CA MET A 11 9.59 -10.51 0.84
C MET A 11 8.29 -10.67 0.02
N VAL A 12 7.14 -10.37 0.64
CA VAL A 12 6.01 -9.81 -0.13
C VAL A 12 6.38 -8.37 -0.51
N LEU A 13 7.15 -8.27 -1.60
CA LEU A 13 6.96 -7.33 -2.70
C LEU A 13 6.69 -5.86 -2.33
N VAL A 14 7.69 -5.21 -1.74
CA VAL A 14 7.97 -3.78 -1.97
C VAL A 14 8.54 -3.63 -3.39
N GLN A 15 7.73 -3.90 -4.42
CA GLN A 15 8.13 -3.73 -5.82
C GLN A 15 6.99 -3.13 -6.67
N LEU A 16 6.45 -2.01 -6.21
CA LEU A 16 5.64 -1.09 -7.03
C LEU A 16 6.21 0.34 -7.00
N GLY A 17 7.53 0.46 -6.81
CA GLY A 17 8.28 1.69 -7.02
C GLY A 17 8.92 1.68 -8.40
N ASN A 18 8.16 2.02 -9.44
CA ASN A 18 8.76 2.42 -10.70
C ASN A 18 8.05 3.70 -11.16
N SER A 19 8.79 4.80 -11.12
CA SER A 19 8.37 6.20 -11.26
C SER A 19 7.49 6.75 -10.14
N ILE A 20 7.95 6.58 -8.91
CA ILE A 20 7.67 7.56 -7.86
C ILE A 20 8.72 8.66 -8.07
N ASP A 21 8.30 9.86 -8.42
CA ASP A 21 9.14 11.08 -8.50
C ASP A 21 10.08 11.13 -7.27
N ASP A 22 11.31 11.63 -7.40
CA ASP A 22 12.41 11.46 -6.40
C ASP A 22 12.05 11.88 -4.96
N HIS A 23 10.94 12.61 -4.80
CA HIS A 23 10.42 13.17 -3.55
C HIS A 23 9.12 12.54 -3.04
N CYS A 24 8.71 11.41 -3.61
CA CYS A 24 7.46 10.76 -3.25
C CYS A 24 7.72 9.40 -2.58
N GLU A 25 6.80 8.96 -1.71
CA GLU A 25 6.83 7.64 -1.09
C GLU A 25 5.44 7.04 -0.95
N MET A 26 5.37 5.71 -0.95
CA MET A 26 4.13 4.97 -0.75
C MET A 26 4.07 4.40 0.66
N ARG A 27 3.01 4.74 1.41
CA ARG A 27 2.75 4.26 2.78
C ARG A 27 1.41 3.53 2.86
N THR A 28 1.41 2.34 3.46
CA THR A 28 0.17 1.57 3.71
C THR A 28 -0.33 1.86 5.12
N ILE A 29 -1.59 2.30 5.28
CA ILE A 29 -2.13 2.71 6.61
C ILE A 29 -3.15 1.78 7.23
N LEU A 30 -3.97 1.11 6.44
CA LEU A 30 -5.09 0.35 6.99
C LEU A 30 -5.49 -0.80 6.08
N SER A 31 -5.67 -1.98 6.65
CA SER A 31 -6.45 -3.05 6.05
C SER A 31 -7.92 -2.84 6.41
N SER A 32 -8.79 -2.60 5.43
CA SER A 32 -10.23 -2.53 5.67
C SER A 32 -10.98 -3.20 4.54
N PRO A 33 -11.89 -4.16 4.82
CA PRO A 33 -12.69 -4.81 3.77
C PRO A 33 -13.56 -3.79 3.00
N LYS A 34 -13.78 -2.60 3.60
CA LYS A 34 -14.51 -1.48 3.02
C LYS A 34 -13.61 -0.45 2.31
N CYS A 35 -12.34 -0.77 2.03
CA CYS A 35 -11.48 0.14 1.28
C CYS A 35 -12.14 0.47 -0.08
N THR A 36 -12.41 1.76 -0.27
CA THR A 36 -12.76 2.40 -1.54
C THR A 36 -11.77 3.53 -1.79
N GLY A 37 -11.54 3.91 -3.05
CA GLY A 37 -10.59 4.98 -3.37
C GLY A 37 -10.87 6.28 -2.57
N SER A 38 -12.14 6.66 -2.43
CA SER A 38 -12.53 7.86 -1.67
C SER A 38 -12.29 7.75 -0.16
N THR A 39 -12.58 6.60 0.45
CA THR A 39 -12.34 6.37 1.88
C THR A 39 -10.86 6.29 2.19
N CYS A 40 -10.08 5.67 1.30
CA CYS A 40 -8.63 5.60 1.40
C CYS A 40 -8.00 6.99 1.25
N GLN A 41 -8.38 7.77 0.23
CA GLN A 41 -7.91 9.14 0.04
C GLN A 41 -8.19 10.02 1.27
N THR A 42 -9.42 9.97 1.79
CA THR A 42 -9.80 10.73 2.99
C THR A 42 -8.96 10.31 4.21
N ALA A 43 -8.69 9.01 4.38
CA ALA A 43 -7.88 8.50 5.47
C ALA A 43 -6.41 8.95 5.35
N CYS A 44 -5.82 8.86 4.16
CA CYS A 44 -4.48 9.36 3.89
C CYS A 44 -4.39 10.86 4.19
N GLN A 45 -5.34 11.67 3.69
CA GLN A 45 -5.38 13.12 3.91
C GLN A 45 -5.58 13.50 5.38
N LYS A 46 -6.25 12.66 6.19
CA LYS A 46 -6.34 12.90 7.63
C LYS A 46 -4.99 12.73 8.35
N ILE A 47 -4.09 11.93 7.81
CA ILE A 47 -2.79 11.62 8.43
C ILE A 47 -1.69 12.55 7.90
N TRP A 48 -1.63 12.74 6.58
CA TRP A 48 -0.57 13.50 5.90
C TRP A 48 -1.05 14.79 5.23
N GLY A 49 -2.34 15.11 5.32
CA GLY A 49 -2.86 16.38 4.84
C GLY A 49 -2.67 16.58 3.32
N PRO A 50 -2.16 17.75 2.89
CA PRO A 50 -2.04 18.10 1.48
C PRO A 50 -0.88 17.39 0.74
N ASP A 51 0.04 16.76 1.47
CA ASP A 51 1.18 16.05 0.89
C ASP A 51 0.75 14.76 0.17
N VAL A 52 -0.47 14.29 0.43
CA VAL A 52 -1.07 13.15 -0.27
C VAL A 52 -1.43 13.54 -1.70
N LYS A 53 -0.67 13.03 -2.67
CA LYS A 53 -1.02 13.16 -4.09
C LYS A 53 -2.14 12.23 -4.50
N ARG A 54 -2.10 11.00 -3.99
CA ARG A 54 -3.03 9.95 -4.40
C ARG A 54 -3.12 8.86 -3.34
N ALA A 55 -4.25 8.17 -3.32
CA ALA A 55 -4.45 6.99 -2.51
C ALA A 55 -5.24 5.93 -3.28
N ASP A 56 -4.86 4.67 -3.13
CA ASP A 56 -5.49 3.55 -3.82
C ASP A 56 -5.73 2.37 -2.88
N CYS A 57 -6.75 1.59 -3.22
CA CYS A 57 -7.04 0.34 -2.54
C CYS A 57 -6.39 -0.83 -3.28
N ARG A 58 -5.37 -1.44 -2.68
CA ARG A 58 -4.72 -2.65 -3.18
C ARG A 58 -5.37 -3.89 -2.57
N VAL A 59 -5.65 -4.91 -3.37
CA VAL A 59 -6.16 -6.21 -2.88
C VAL A 59 -5.00 -7.20 -2.79
N VAL A 60 -4.77 -7.80 -1.63
CA VAL A 60 -3.80 -8.88 -1.41
C VAL A 60 -4.50 -9.97 -0.60
N ASP A 61 -4.53 -11.21 -1.11
CA ASP A 61 -5.17 -12.36 -0.45
C ASP A 61 -6.59 -12.09 0.09
N HIS A 62 -7.46 -11.50 -0.75
CA HIS A 62 -8.83 -11.07 -0.41
C HIS A 62 -8.95 -9.96 0.63
N HIS A 63 -7.83 -9.47 1.17
CA HIS A 63 -7.78 -8.32 2.05
C HIS A 63 -7.51 -7.06 1.24
N LYS A 64 -8.20 -5.98 1.58
CA LYS A 64 -7.99 -4.68 0.96
C LYS A 64 -7.14 -3.81 1.86
N TYR A 65 -6.09 -3.23 1.29
CA TYR A 65 -5.15 -2.33 1.91
C TYR A 65 -5.27 -0.96 1.28
N CYS A 66 -5.18 0.08 2.10
CA CYS A 66 -5.12 1.46 1.65
C CYS A 66 -3.66 1.90 1.55
N ASP A 67 -3.21 2.19 0.34
CA ASP A 67 -1.89 2.72 0.02
C ASP A 67 -2.00 4.22 -0.28
N CYS A 68 -1.15 5.02 0.35
CA CYS A 68 -1.08 6.46 0.20
C CYS A 68 0.23 6.83 -0.50
N ILE A 69 0.15 7.61 -1.57
CA ILE A 69 1.30 8.21 -2.24
C ILE A 69 1.43 9.65 -1.73
N ILE A 70 2.53 9.89 -1.02
CA ILE A 70 2.84 11.16 -0.34
C ILE A 70 4.05 11.75 -1.03
N CYS A 71 4.07 13.06 -1.26
CA CYS A 71 5.19 13.76 -1.89
C CYS A 71 5.53 15.01 -1.10
N TYR A 72 6.84 15.25 -0.88
CA TYR A 72 7.36 16.33 -0.03
C TYR A 72 8.13 17.40 -0.80
#